data_AF-A0AA88QTI5-F1
#
_entry.id   AF-A0AA88QTI5-F1
#
_cell.length_a   1.000
_cell.length_b   1.000
_cell.length_c   1.000
_cell.angle_alpha   90.00
_cell.angle_beta   90.00
_cell.angle_gamma   90.00
#
_symmetry.space_group_name_H-M   'P 1'
#
loop_
_entity.id
_entity.type
_entity.pdbx_description
1 polymer ?
#
loop_
_entity_poly.entity_id
_entity_poly.type
_entity_poly.pdbx_seq_one_letter_code
_entity_poly.pdbx_strand_id
1 'polypeptide(L)'
;MWKLLEVTHEGTNQVKETEINMLVQQYKAFKIKENESMNKMYSRFTLITNGLSLLGKVYPKKEMVRKVFRSLPKRWQAKHTAIQEAKDLNVLKLEEL
;
A
#
# COMPACT_ATOMS: atom_id res chain seq x y z
N MET A 1 12.05 2.28 -38.96
CA MET A 1 10.83 1.66 -38.38
C MET A 1 11.14 0.89 -37.10
N TRP A 2 12.15 0.01 -37.06
CA TRP A 2 12.57 -0.69 -35.82
C TRP A 2 12.98 0.21 -34.64
N LYS A 3 13.81 1.23 -34.87
CA LYS A 3 14.21 2.19 -33.82
C LYS A 3 13.03 2.92 -33.17
N LEU A 4 11.94 3.18 -33.91
CA LEU A 4 10.77 3.85 -33.35
C LEU A 4 9.99 2.91 -32.43
N LEU A 5 9.86 1.64 -32.81
CA LEU A 5 9.23 0.58 -32.01
C LEU A 5 10.02 0.27 -30.74
N GLU A 6 11.35 0.29 -30.84
CA GLU A 6 12.26 0.14 -29.70
C GLU A 6 12.16 1.32 -28.74
N VAL A 7 12.17 2.56 -29.25
CA VAL A 7 12.00 3.78 -28.45
C VAL A 7 10.61 3.87 -27.81
N THR A 8 9.53 3.47 -28.50
CA THR A 8 8.19 3.46 -27.90
C THR A 8 8.05 2.36 -26.85
N HIS A 9 8.64 1.18 -27.07
CA HIS A 9 8.63 0.09 -26.10
C HIS A 9 9.48 0.40 -24.87
N GLU A 10 10.70 0.91 -25.05
CA GLU A 10 11.56 1.38 -23.96
C GLU A 10 10.94 2.54 -23.20
N GLY A 11 10.33 3.52 -23.88
CA GLY A 11 9.59 4.60 -23.24
C GLY A 11 8.39 4.09 -22.42
N THR A 12 7.66 3.10 -22.94
CA THR A 12 6.55 2.47 -22.22
C THR A 12 7.04 1.70 -20.98
N ASN A 13 8.19 1.04 -21.05
CA ASN A 13 8.78 0.34 -19.93
C ASN A 13 9.36 1.31 -18.87
N GLN A 14 10.03 2.38 -19.29
CA GLN A 14 10.52 3.43 -18.38
C GLN A 14 9.38 4.12 -17.64
N VAL A 15 8.27 4.42 -18.32
CA VAL A 15 7.08 5.01 -17.68
C VAL A 15 6.50 4.06 -16.64
N LYS A 16 6.33 2.77 -16.97
CA LYS A 16 5.87 1.75 -16.02
C LYS A 16 6.80 1.61 -14.81
N GLU A 17 8.11 1.55 -15.02
CA GLU A 17 9.07 1.45 -13.93
C GLU A 17 9.07 2.69 -13.03
N THR A 18 8.94 3.89 -13.62
CA THR A 18 8.84 5.14 -12.88
C THR A 18 7.58 5.17 -12.02
N GLU A 19 6.44 4.74 -12.57
CA GLU A 19 5.18 4.67 -11.85
C GLU A 19 5.21 3.63 -10.72
N ILE A 20 5.77 2.45 -10.98
CA ILE A 20 6.03 1.43 -9.96
C ILE A 20 6.87 2.02 -8.84
N ASN A 21 7.99 2.68 -9.17
CA ASN A 21 8.89 3.26 -8.18
C ASN A 21 8.18 4.33 -7.36
N MET A 22 7.41 5.22 -8.00
CA MET A 22 6.63 6.25 -7.31
C MET A 22 5.64 5.63 -6.32
N LEU A 23 4.86 4.63 -6.75
CA LEU A 23 3.90 3.94 -5.88
C LEU A 23 4.59 3.16 -4.75
N VAL A 24 5.74 2.54 -5.01
CA VAL A 24 6.54 1.87 -3.97
C VAL A 24 7.03 2.88 -2.93
N GLN A 25 7.47 4.07 -3.35
CA GLN A 25 7.89 5.12 -2.42
C GLN A 25 6.70 5.62 -1.59
N GLN A 26 5.54 5.84 -2.22
CA GLN A 26 4.30 6.20 -1.50
C GLN A 26 3.89 5.12 -0.49
N TYR A 27 3.98 3.85 -0.87
CA TYR A 27 3.72 2.73 0.03
C TYR A 27 4.71 2.71 1.20
N LYS A 28 6.01 2.86 0.94
CA LYS A 28 7.05 2.88 1.99
C LYS A 28 6.92 4.07 2.93
N ALA A 29 6.61 5.26 2.41
CA ALA A 29 6.41 6.47 3.20
C ALA A 29 4.99 6.60 3.79
N PHE A 30 4.12 5.63 3.56
CA PHE A 30 2.71 5.70 3.95
C PHE A 30 2.56 5.90 5.46
N LYS A 31 1.90 7.02 5.82
CA LYS A 31 1.54 7.44 7.16
C LYS A 31 0.17 8.09 7.11
N ILE A 32 -0.61 7.90 8.17
CA ILE A 32 -1.85 8.64 8.37
C ILE A 32 -1.54 10.14 8.56
N LYS A 33 -2.38 11.01 8.01
CA LYS A 33 -2.27 12.46 8.23
C LYS A 33 -3.00 12.86 9.52
N GLU A 34 -2.60 13.98 10.14
CA GLU A 34 -3.10 14.37 11.48
C GLU A 34 -4.63 14.58 11.56
N ASN A 35 -5.30 14.87 10.43
CA ASN A 35 -6.76 15.05 10.34
C ASN A 35 -7.44 14.05 9.39
N GLU A 36 -6.79 12.91 9.12
CA GLU A 36 -7.34 11.89 8.24
C GLU A 36 -8.14 10.84 9.03
N SER A 37 -9.34 10.51 8.54
CA SER A 37 -10.15 9.43 9.09
C SER A 37 -9.61 8.06 8.66
N MET A 38 -9.89 7.03 9.46
CA MET A 38 -9.48 5.64 9.18
C MET A 38 -9.90 5.20 7.77
N ASN A 39 -11.15 5.47 7.39
CA ASN A 39 -11.67 5.13 6.06
C ASN A 39 -10.91 5.85 4.94
N LYS A 40 -10.60 7.15 5.08
CA LYS A 40 -9.83 7.90 4.08
C LYS A 40 -8.40 7.38 3.95
N MET A 41 -7.76 7.06 5.07
CA MET A 41 -6.45 6.41 5.10
C MET A 41 -6.51 5.06 4.37
N TYR A 42 -7.50 4.23 4.68
CA TYR A 42 -7.68 2.91 4.09
C TYR A 42 -7.93 2.96 2.58
N SER A 43 -8.77 3.89 2.11
CA SER A 43 -9.01 4.11 0.68
C SER A 43 -7.73 4.49 -0.05
N ARG A 44 -6.91 5.41 0.51
CA ARG A 44 -5.60 5.76 -0.07
C ARG A 44 -4.63 4.60 -0.10
N PHE A 45 -4.58 3.81 0.97
CA PHE A 45 -3.72 2.64 1.03
C PHE A 45 -4.10 1.61 -0.04
N THR A 46 -5.42 1.35 -0.17
CA THR A 46 -5.98 0.45 -1.17
C THR A 46 -5.70 0.92 -2.59
N LEU A 47 -5.81 2.22 -2.87
CA LEU A 47 -5.46 2.80 -4.17
C LEU A 47 -3.99 2.53 -4.54
N ILE A 48 -3.07 2.71 -3.59
CA ILE A 48 -1.63 2.47 -3.82
C ILE A 48 -1.38 0.98 -4.09
N THR A 49 -1.95 0.09 -3.28
CA THR A 49 -1.73 -1.36 -3.43
C THR A 49 -2.39 -1.93 -4.68
N ASN A 50 -3.55 -1.39 -5.06
CA ASN A 50 -4.22 -1.76 -6.31
C ASN A 50 -3.41 -1.28 -7.52
N GLY A 51 -2.88 -0.05 -7.50
CA GLY A 51 -1.99 0.45 -8.54
C GLY A 51 -0.75 -0.42 -8.70
N LEU A 52 -0.11 -0.81 -7.59
CA LEU A 52 1.03 -1.73 -7.59
C LEU A 52 0.66 -3.11 -8.15
N SER A 53 -0.51 -3.63 -7.77
CA SER A 53 -1.02 -4.91 -8.28
C SER A 53 -1.27 -4.89 -9.79
N LEU A 54 -1.84 -3.81 -10.32
CA LEU A 54 -2.06 -3.63 -11.77
C LEU A 54 -0.75 -3.58 -12.56
N LEU A 55 0.32 -3.10 -11.92
CA LEU A 55 1.66 -3.04 -12.49
C LEU A 55 2.49 -4.31 -12.19
N GLY A 56 1.87 -5.38 -11.67
CA GLY A 56 2.51 -6.67 -11.42
C GLY A 56 3.28 -6.81 -10.10
N LYS A 57 3.25 -5.79 -9.22
CA LYS A 57 3.82 -5.87 -7.86
C LYS A 57 2.73 -6.10 -6.81
N VAL A 58 2.50 -7.37 -6.47
CA VAL A 58 1.53 -7.76 -5.44
C VAL A 58 2.20 -7.90 -4.09
N TYR A 59 1.62 -7.31 -3.04
CA TYR A 59 2.05 -7.49 -1.67
C TYR A 59 1.16 -8.50 -0.95
N PRO A 60 1.72 -9.41 -0.11
CA PRO A 60 0.90 -10.29 0.70
C PRO A 60 -0.01 -9.50 1.64
N LYS A 61 -1.26 -9.93 1.79
CA LYS A 61 -2.25 -9.28 2.67
C LYS A 61 -1.71 -9.07 4.09
N LYS A 62 -0.96 -10.04 4.62
CA LYS A 62 -0.29 -9.95 5.94
C LYS A 62 0.71 -8.80 6.04
N GLU A 63 1.48 -8.54 4.98
CA GLU A 63 2.43 -7.42 4.97
C GLU A 63 1.71 -6.08 4.85
N MET A 64 0.66 -6.04 4.03
CA MET A 64 -0.19 -4.86 3.89
C MET A 64 -0.83 -4.47 5.22
N VAL A 65 -1.43 -5.44 5.92
CA VAL A 65 -1.99 -5.28 7.27
C VAL A 65 -0.94 -4.73 8.23
N ARG A 66 0.25 -5.35 8.29
CA ARG A 66 1.38 -4.87 9.13
C ARG A 66 1.81 -3.46 8.77
N LYS A 67 1.77 -3.09 7.49
CA LYS A 67 2.14 -1.76 7.01
C LYS A 67 1.14 -0.71 7.49
N VAL A 68 -0.16 -0.99 7.38
CA VAL A 68 -1.23 -0.15 7.90
C VAL A 68 -1.04 0.05 9.41
N PHE A 69 -0.77 -1.01 10.18
CA PHE A 69 -0.53 -0.90 11.62
C PHE A 69 0.61 0.04 12.00
N ARG A 70 1.74 -0.06 11.29
CA ARG A 70 2.89 0.81 11.52
C ARG A 70 2.62 2.27 11.13
N SER A 71 1.62 2.52 10.28
CA SER A 71 1.25 3.85 9.81
C SER A 71 0.21 4.56 10.68
N LEU A 72 -0.42 3.85 11.62
CA LEU A 72 -1.44 4.39 12.54
C LEU A 72 -0.80 5.25 13.65
N PRO A 73 -1.53 6.25 14.19
CA PRO A 73 -1.05 7.03 15.32
C PRO A 73 -1.04 6.17 16.59
N LYS A 74 -0.15 6.47 17.55
CA LYS A 74 0.00 5.71 18.81
C LYS A 74 -1.32 5.47 19.56
N ARG A 75 -2.25 6.43 19.53
CA ARG A 75 -3.59 6.32 20.16
C ARG A 75 -4.44 5.16 19.60
N TRP A 76 -4.30 4.87 18.30
CA TRP A 76 -5.00 3.77 17.64
C TRP A 76 -4.19 2.47 17.74
N GLN A 77 -2.86 2.56 17.75
CA GLN A 77 -2.01 1.40 18.03
C GLN A 77 -2.33 0.79 19.40
N ALA A 78 -2.51 1.57 20.46
CA ALA A 78 -2.82 1.02 21.78
C ALA A 78 -4.16 0.24 21.81
N LYS A 79 -5.23 0.80 21.22
CA LYS A 79 -6.53 0.13 21.14
C LYS A 79 -6.46 -1.14 20.30
N HIS A 80 -5.68 -1.14 19.22
CA HIS A 80 -5.58 -2.28 18.33
C HIS A 80 -4.58 -3.34 18.81
N THR A 81 -3.48 -2.99 19.47
CA THR A 81 -2.57 -3.96 20.09
C THR A 81 -3.31 -4.79 21.12
N ALA A 82 -4.21 -4.19 21.91
CA ALA A 82 -5.08 -4.94 22.81
C ALA A 82 -6.00 -5.94 22.07
N ILE A 83 -6.51 -5.57 20.88
CA ILE A 83 -7.31 -6.48 20.03
C ILE A 83 -6.44 -7.58 19.41
N GLN A 84 -5.20 -7.27 19.03
CA GLN A 84 -4.23 -8.18 18.42
C GLN A 84 -3.63 -9.16 19.45
N GLU A 85 -3.47 -8.75 20.71
CA GLU A 85 -3.14 -9.63 21.83
C GLU A 85 -4.31 -10.56 22.18
N ALA A 86 -5.54 -10.08 21.98
CA ALA A 86 -6.75 -10.88 22.17
C ALA A 86 -7.09 -11.80 20.98
N LYS A 87 -6.64 -11.50 19.75
CA LYS A 87 -6.95 -12.24 18.52
C LYS A 87 -5.77 -12.35 17.56
N ASP A 88 -5.55 -13.56 17.07
CA ASP A 88 -4.46 -13.92 16.16
C ASP A 88 -4.51 -13.13 14.83
N LEU A 89 -3.38 -12.54 14.43
CA LEU A 89 -3.23 -11.70 13.22
C LEU A 89 -3.58 -12.42 11.91
N ASN A 90 -3.62 -13.76 11.93
CA ASN A 90 -3.97 -14.57 10.78
C ASN A 90 -5.49 -14.65 10.56
N VAL A 91 -6.31 -14.29 11.56
CA VAL A 91 -7.78 -14.35 11.52
C VAL A 91 -8.40 -12.98 11.24
N LEU A 92 -7.67 -11.90 11.54
CA LEU A 92 -8.19 -10.52 11.43
C LEU A 92 -8.34 -10.12 9.96
N LYS A 93 -9.58 -9.89 9.52
CA LYS A 93 -9.84 -9.37 8.18
C LYS A 93 -9.54 -7.87 8.17
N LEU A 94 -8.96 -7.41 7.07
CA LEU A 94 -8.68 -6.00 6.83
C LEU A 94 -9.96 -5.13 6.81
N GLU A 95 -11.13 -5.76 6.68
CA GLU A 95 -12.47 -5.18 6.78
C GLU A 95 -12.98 -5.00 8.23
N GLU A 96 -12.36 -5.68 9.20
CA GLU A 96 -12.69 -5.58 10.64
C GLU A 96 -11.83 -4.55 11.37
N LEU A 97 -11.02 -3.82 10.61
CA LEU A 97 -10.08 -2.76 11.02
C LEU A 97 -10.75 -1.38 10.90
#